data_AF-A0A485ASZ0-F1
#
_entry.id   AF-A0A485ASZ0-F1
#
_cell.length_a   1.000
_cell.length_b   1.000
_cell.length_c   1.000
_cell.angle_alpha   90.00
_cell.angle_beta   90.00
_cell.angle_gamma   90.00
#
_symmetry.space_group_name_H-M   'P 1'
#
loop_
_entity.id
_entity.type
_entity.pdbx_description
1 polymer ?
#
loop_
_entity_poly.entity_id
_entity_poly.type
_entity_poly.pdbx_seq_one_letter_code
_entity_poly.pdbx_strand_id
1 'polypeptide(L)'
;MSLPMLQVALDNQSMSSAYETTRLIADEVDIIEVGTILCVAEGVRAVRDLKALYPNKIVLADAKIADAGKFSLACALKPTPTGSP
;
A
#
# COMPACT_ATOMS: atom_id res chain seq x y z
N MET A 1 17.41 -19.24 -13.26
CA MET A 1 17.45 -17.93 -12.59
C MET A 1 16.04 -17.37 -12.60
N SER A 2 15.55 -16.83 -11.49
CA SER A 2 14.25 -16.14 -11.46
C SER A 2 14.36 -14.80 -12.18
N LEU A 3 13.30 -14.39 -12.87
CA LEU A 3 13.23 -13.05 -13.45
C LEU A 3 13.18 -11.99 -12.32
N PRO A 4 13.73 -10.79 -12.53
CA PRO A 4 13.53 -9.67 -11.63
C PRO A 4 12.05 -9.34 -11.47
N MET A 5 11.61 -9.00 -10.24
CA MET A 5 10.25 -8.55 -9.98
C MET A 5 10.03 -7.12 -10.47
N LEU A 6 8.83 -6.83 -10.97
CA LEU A 6 8.39 -5.50 -11.35
C LEU A 6 7.61 -4.83 -10.21
N GLN A 7 7.99 -3.61 -9.87
CA GLN A 7 7.36 -2.80 -8.81
C GLN A 7 6.78 -1.52 -9.38
N VAL A 8 5.62 -1.11 -8.88
CA VAL A 8 5.08 0.23 -9.06
C VAL A 8 4.96 0.97 -7.74
N ALA A 9 5.41 2.23 -7.72
CA ALA A 9 5.19 3.17 -6.62
C ALA A 9 3.95 4.03 -6.88
N LEU A 10 3.03 4.04 -5.92
CA LEU A 10 1.83 4.88 -5.94
C LEU A 10 2.08 6.16 -5.14
N ASP A 11 2.50 7.22 -5.82
CA ASP A 11 2.69 8.57 -5.26
C ASP A 11 1.47 9.48 -5.49
N ASN A 12 0.29 8.87 -5.50
CA ASN A 12 -0.99 9.55 -5.62
C ASN A 12 -1.33 10.36 -4.37
N GLN A 13 -2.07 11.47 -4.54
CA GLN A 13 -2.52 12.31 -3.42
C GLN A 13 -3.79 11.81 -2.72
N SER A 14 -4.46 10.79 -3.28
CA SER A 14 -5.71 10.25 -2.74
C SER A 14 -5.91 8.78 -3.10
N MET A 15 -6.68 8.04 -2.29
CA MET A 15 -7.04 6.64 -2.59
C MET A 15 -7.78 6.48 -3.92
N SER A 16 -8.65 7.42 -4.30
CA SER A 16 -9.42 7.31 -5.55
C SER A 16 -8.50 7.21 -6.77
N SER A 17 -7.49 8.09 -6.84
CA SER A 17 -6.51 8.09 -7.94
C SER A 17 -5.56 6.89 -7.86
N ALA A 18 -5.23 6.41 -6.66
CA ALA A 18 -4.46 5.19 -6.48
C ALA A 18 -5.24 3.95 -6.99
N TYR A 19 -6.55 3.89 -6.78
CA TYR A 19 -7.39 2.82 -7.32
C TYR A 19 -7.51 2.85 -8.83
N GLU A 20 -7.66 4.03 -9.43
CA GLU A 20 -7.65 4.17 -10.90
C GLU A 20 -6.34 3.67 -11.49
N THR A 21 -5.21 4.07 -10.89
CA THR A 21 -3.88 3.62 -11.30
C THR A 21 -3.74 2.11 -11.21
N THR A 22 -4.03 1.54 -10.03
CA THR A 22 -3.86 0.10 -9.78
C THR A 22 -4.79 -0.78 -10.61
N ARG A 23 -6.00 -0.33 -10.95
CA ARG A 23 -6.89 -1.05 -11.88
C ARG A 23 -6.28 -1.26 -13.26
N LEU A 24 -5.38 -0.39 -13.70
CA LEU A 24 -4.78 -0.47 -15.03
C LEU A 24 -3.52 -1.33 -15.07
N ILE A 25 -2.80 -1.45 -13.94
CA ILE A 25 -1.43 -1.98 -13.94
C ILE A 25 -1.20 -3.14 -12.98
N ALA A 26 -2.12 -3.41 -12.04
CA ALA A 26 -1.87 -4.36 -10.96
C ALA A 26 -1.57 -5.79 -11.44
N ASP A 27 -2.15 -6.20 -12.56
CA ASP A 27 -1.93 -7.54 -13.12
C ASP A 27 -0.52 -7.70 -13.72
N GLU A 28 0.08 -6.60 -14.18
CA GLU A 28 1.40 -6.57 -14.83
C GLU A 28 2.58 -6.44 -13.85
N VAL A 29 2.31 -6.08 -12.60
CA VAL A 29 3.35 -5.84 -11.57
C VAL A 29 3.31 -6.90 -10.48
N ASP A 30 4.46 -7.19 -9.88
CA ASP A 30 4.58 -8.12 -8.75
C ASP A 30 4.36 -7.42 -7.41
N ILE A 31 4.80 -6.16 -7.32
CA ILE A 31 4.82 -5.37 -6.08
C ILE A 31 4.08 -4.04 -6.29
N ILE A 32 3.20 -3.73 -5.34
CA ILE A 32 2.51 -2.44 -5.23
C ILE A 32 3.08 -1.72 -4.00
N GLU A 33 3.79 -0.62 -4.22
CA GLU A 33 4.32 0.24 -3.17
C GLU A 33 3.36 1.41 -2.93
N VAL A 34 2.95 1.59 -1.68
CA VAL A 34 2.31 2.81 -1.19
C VAL A 34 3.41 3.84 -0.98
N GLY A 35 3.59 4.71 -1.97
CA GLY A 35 4.62 5.73 -1.97
C GLY A 35 4.44 6.73 -0.82
N THR A 36 5.47 7.53 -0.56
CA THR A 36 5.48 8.47 0.56
C THR A 36 4.30 9.45 0.49
N ILE A 37 3.95 9.94 -0.71
CA ILE A 37 2.84 10.91 -0.87
C ILE A 37 1.51 10.29 -0.44
N LEU A 38 1.23 9.07 -0.92
CA LEU A 38 0.00 8.35 -0.58
C LEU A 38 -0.01 7.92 0.90
N CYS A 39 1.14 7.49 1.43
CA CYS A 39 1.30 7.20 2.85
C CYS A 39 1.01 8.43 3.73
N VAL A 40 1.45 9.62 3.35
CA VAL A 40 1.18 10.85 4.12
C VAL A 40 -0.29 11.25 4.04
N ALA A 41 -0.92 11.10 2.87
CA ALA A 41 -2.31 11.49 2.66
C ALA A 41 -3.32 10.53 3.33
N GLU A 42 -3.07 9.23 3.26
CA GLU A 42 -4.05 8.19 3.59
C GLU A 42 -3.61 7.31 4.77
N GLY A 43 -2.34 7.38 5.14
CA GLY A 43 -1.76 6.60 6.22
C GLY A 43 -1.83 5.09 5.95
N VAL A 44 -1.96 4.35 7.05
CA VAL A 44 -2.08 2.88 7.06
C VAL A 44 -3.27 2.37 6.24
N ARG A 45 -4.33 3.16 6.10
CA ARG A 45 -5.54 2.75 5.35
C ARG A 45 -5.19 2.34 3.93
N ALA A 46 -4.32 3.08 3.25
CA ALA A 46 -3.93 2.78 1.87
C ALA A 46 -3.32 1.38 1.72
N VAL A 47 -2.40 1.03 2.62
CA VAL A 47 -1.72 -0.28 2.63
C VAL A 47 -2.74 -1.40 2.84
N ARG A 48 -3.64 -1.22 3.80
CA ARG A 48 -4.68 -2.21 4.11
C ARG A 48 -5.63 -2.41 2.94
N ASP A 49 -6.15 -1.33 2.38
CA ASP A 49 -7.15 -1.40 1.32
C ASP A 49 -6.56 -2.01 0.05
N LEU A 50 -5.32 -1.64 -0.30
CA LEU A 50 -4.59 -2.25 -1.41
C LEU A 50 -4.30 -3.73 -1.15
N LYS A 51 -3.96 -4.12 0.09
CA LYS A 51 -3.77 -5.52 0.43
C LYS A 51 -5.07 -6.33 0.38
N ALA A 52 -6.20 -5.72 0.72
CA ALA A 52 -7.51 -6.35 0.61
C ALA A 52 -7.95 -6.52 -0.85
N LEU A 53 -7.67 -5.54 -1.71
CA LEU A 53 -7.97 -5.59 -3.14
C LEU A 53 -7.05 -6.56 -3.90
N TYR A 54 -5.77 -6.62 -3.52
CA TYR A 54 -4.75 -7.42 -4.17
C TYR A 54 -4.10 -8.41 -3.18
N PRO A 55 -4.87 -9.40 -2.66
CA PRO A 55 -4.40 -10.29 -1.61
C PRO A 55 -3.17 -11.10 -2.03
N ASN A 56 -3.04 -11.39 -3.32
CA ASN A 56 -1.94 -12.18 -3.87
C ASN A 56 -0.70 -11.35 -4.24
N LYS A 57 -0.79 -10.00 -4.22
CA LYS A 57 0.35 -9.12 -4.54
C LYS A 57 1.14 -8.79 -3.27
N ILE A 58 2.41 -8.49 -3.45
CA ILE A 58 3.24 -7.91 -2.38
C ILE A 58 2.84 -6.43 -2.28
N VAL A 59 2.45 -5.99 -1.09
CA VAL A 59 2.13 -4.57 -0.83
C VAL A 59 3.18 -4.02 0.13
N LEU A 60 3.92 -3.01 -0.31
CA LEU A 60 4.98 -2.36 0.44
C LEU A 60 4.54 -0.97 0.89
N ALA A 61 4.91 -0.56 2.10
CA ALA A 61 4.63 0.78 2.61
C ALA A 61 5.94 1.58 2.71
N ASP A 62 6.08 2.61 1.88
CA ASP A 62 7.22 3.52 1.92
C ASP A 62 7.01 4.62 2.96
N ALA A 63 6.99 4.20 4.23
CA ALA A 63 6.79 5.11 5.35
C ALA A 63 8.08 5.84 5.79
N LYS A 64 9.21 5.60 5.11
CA LYS A 64 10.56 6.14 5.41
C LYS A 64 10.87 6.21 6.91
N ILE A 65 10.56 5.13 7.65
CA ILE A 65 10.63 5.16 9.10
C ILE A 65 12.09 5.07 9.56
N ALA A 66 12.60 6.17 10.13
CA ALA A 66 13.96 6.23 10.64
C ALA A 66 14.08 5.76 12.11
N ASP A 67 13.03 5.89 12.94
CA ASP A 67 13.19 5.77 14.42
C ASP A 67 12.11 4.89 15.13
N ALA A 68 10.90 4.74 14.56
CA ALA A 68 9.76 4.08 15.24
C ALA A 68 9.15 2.87 14.49
N GLY A 69 9.96 2.11 13.74
CA GLY A 69 9.50 1.10 12.77
C GLY A 69 8.52 0.05 13.30
N LYS A 70 8.71 -0.40 14.55
CA LYS A 70 7.87 -1.45 15.16
C LYS A 70 6.45 -0.99 15.44
N PHE A 71 6.24 0.27 15.79
CA PHE A 71 4.91 0.80 16.12
C PHE A 71 4.05 0.97 14.87
N SER A 72 4.63 1.50 13.79
CA SER A 72 3.92 1.75 12.53
C SER A 72 3.49 0.46 11.84
N LEU A 73 4.33 -0.60 11.87
CA LEU A 73 3.98 -1.90 11.30
C LEU A 73 2.80 -2.56 12.06
N ALA A 74 2.78 -2.42 13.39
CA ALA A 74 1.67 -2.94 14.19
C ALA A 74 0.35 -2.22 13.89
N CYS A 75 0.37 -0.91 13.63
CA CYS A 75 -0.81 -0.19 13.16
C CYS A 75 -1.26 -0.66 11.77
N ALA A 76 -0.31 -0.95 10.86
CA ALA A 76 -0.60 -1.45 9.51
C ALA A 76 -1.28 -2.82 9.47
N LEU A 77 -0.89 -3.71 10.39
CA LEU A 77 -1.38 -5.09 10.43
C LEU A 77 -2.59 -5.28 11.35
N LYS A 78 -2.96 -4.28 12.16
CA LYS A 78 -4.12 -4.37 13.04
C LYS A 78 -5.41 -4.20 12.24
N PRO A 79 -6.37 -5.14 12.34
CA PRO A 79 -7.71 -4.90 11.83
C PRO A 79 -8.32 -3.74 12.63
N THR A 80 -8.63 -2.63 11.96
CA THR A 80 -9.52 -1.61 12.53
C THR A 80 -10.92 -2.22 12.68
N PRO A 81 -11.62 -1.96 13.80
CA PRO A 81 -13.03 -2.31 13.88
C PRO A 81 -13.74 -1.62 12.73
N THR A 82 -14.43 -2.39 11.90
CA THR A 82 -15.34 -1.88 10.88
C THR A 82 -16.51 -1.23 11.60
N GLY A 83 -16.33 0.01 12.03
CA GLY A 83 -17.39 0.88 12.51
C GLY A 83 -17.97 1.63 11.32
N SER A 84 -19.01 1.08 10.71
CA SER A 84 -20.09 1.92 10.18
C SER A 84 -21.09 2.15 11.31
N PRO A 85 -21.67 3.35 11.47
CA PRO A 85 -22.82 3.55 12.35
C PRO A 85 -24.01 2.70 11.92
#